data_AF-A0A965CV75-F1
#
_entry.id   AF-A0A965CV75-F1
#
_cell.length_a   1.000
_cell.length_b   1.000
_cell.length_c   1.000
_cell.angle_alpha   90.00
_cell.angle_beta   90.00
_cell.angle_gamma   90.00
#
_symmetry.space_group_name_H-M   'P 1'
#
loop_
_entity.id
_entity.type
_entity.pdbx_description
1 polymer ?
#
loop_
_entity_poly.entity_id
_entity_poly.type
_entity_poly.pdbx_seq_one_letter_code
_entity_poly.pdbx_strand_id
1 'polypeptide(L)'
;MAVILDYAMMDGALSMRDVIDLLETALRHEAAGKTDVSPKYITEFDGGAMRMLVAADHAAGYLATKAYHSAGDAGARYVVTLYSLKDGALLAWLDGQLITDLRTGGASGVMARKVPIDGVVTVGIVGSGNQARMQLESLAAVYNVTAASVWSPTAANRDKFVQEMSQKLGIKVSAAASAEAAVRGHKVVAAASSARGKEPVLRGEWLAGCRLLCAVGNTRKAFAEIDAQCFRDAMLVAADSAHAQHEAGEM
;
A
#
# COMPACT_ATOMS: atom_id res chain seq x y z
N MET A 1 16.15 -26.35 -8.07
CA MET A 1 15.52 -25.88 -9.33
C MET A 1 14.68 -24.68 -8.97
N ALA A 2 14.89 -23.54 -9.61
CA ALA A 2 14.09 -22.34 -9.33
C ALA A 2 12.68 -22.48 -9.94
N VAL A 3 11.66 -21.97 -9.26
CA VAL A 3 10.29 -21.93 -9.77
C VAL A 3 9.96 -20.57 -10.37
N ILE A 4 9.04 -20.52 -11.32
CA ILE A 4 8.49 -19.28 -11.87
C ILE A 4 7.00 -19.28 -11.52
N LEU A 5 6.57 -18.27 -10.76
CA LEU A 5 5.18 -18.13 -10.33
C LEU A 5 4.64 -16.82 -10.90
N ASP A 6 3.69 -16.93 -11.81
CA ASP A 6 2.97 -15.77 -12.35
C ASP A 6 1.84 -15.33 -11.40
N TYR A 7 1.13 -14.25 -11.79
CA TYR A 7 0.01 -13.73 -11.02
C TYR A 7 -1.04 -14.81 -10.73
N ALA A 8 -1.45 -15.60 -11.74
CA ALA A 8 -2.55 -16.56 -11.60
C ALA A 8 -2.19 -17.71 -10.66
N MET A 9 -0.92 -18.12 -10.64
CA MET A 9 -0.41 -19.15 -9.71
C MET A 9 -0.32 -18.65 -8.28
N MET A 10 -0.11 -17.34 -8.07
CA MET A 10 0.03 -16.74 -6.76
C MET A 10 -1.28 -16.17 -6.19
N ASP A 11 -2.26 -15.88 -7.04
CA ASP A 11 -3.53 -15.30 -6.63
C ASP A 11 -4.26 -16.22 -5.65
N GLY A 12 -4.67 -15.66 -4.50
CA GLY A 12 -5.29 -16.43 -3.41
C GLY A 12 -4.34 -17.33 -2.61
N ALA A 13 -3.04 -17.40 -2.94
CA ALA A 13 -2.08 -18.21 -2.17
C ALA A 13 -1.83 -17.67 -0.75
N LEU A 14 -2.02 -16.36 -0.54
CA LEU A 14 -1.96 -15.70 0.76
C LEU A 14 -3.24 -14.90 0.98
N SER A 15 -3.84 -15.04 2.17
CA SER A 15 -4.85 -14.09 2.61
C SER A 15 -4.19 -12.77 3.01
N MET A 16 -4.96 -11.68 3.04
CA MET A 16 -4.45 -10.40 3.52
C MET A 16 -4.00 -10.48 5.00
N ARG A 17 -4.58 -11.38 5.81
CA ARG A 17 -4.12 -11.61 7.18
C ARG A 17 -2.73 -12.24 7.22
N ASP A 18 -2.47 -13.24 6.37
CA ASP A 18 -1.14 -13.87 6.24
C ASP A 18 -0.09 -12.82 5.82
N VAL A 19 -0.44 -11.94 4.88
CA VAL A 19 0.44 -10.85 4.45
C VAL A 19 0.79 -9.92 5.61
N ILE A 20 -0.21 -9.52 6.41
CA ILE A 20 0.01 -8.65 7.58
C ILE A 20 0.91 -9.35 8.61
N ASP A 21 0.70 -10.64 8.89
CA ASP A 21 1.51 -11.42 9.83
C ASP A 21 2.97 -11.55 9.37
N LEU A 22 3.18 -11.82 8.08
CA LEU A 22 4.51 -11.91 7.47
C LEU A 22 5.23 -10.56 7.48
N LEU A 23 4.53 -9.47 7.18
CA LEU A 23 5.11 -8.11 7.23
C LEU A 23 5.45 -7.69 8.66
N GLU A 24 4.59 -7.98 9.64
CA GLU A 24 4.90 -7.69 11.05
C GLU A 24 6.15 -8.46 11.50
N THR A 25 6.34 -9.69 11.03
CA THR A 25 7.55 -10.48 11.28
C THR A 25 8.78 -9.84 10.61
N ALA A 26 8.70 -9.49 9.33
CA ALA A 26 9.80 -8.86 8.61
C ALA A 26 10.22 -7.51 9.23
N LEU A 27 9.26 -6.69 9.63
CA LEU A 27 9.53 -5.41 10.32
C LEU A 27 10.19 -5.62 11.69
N ARG A 28 9.87 -6.70 12.40
CA ARG A 28 10.56 -7.07 13.66
C ARG A 28 12.00 -7.50 13.41
N HIS A 29 12.26 -8.24 12.34
CA HIS A 29 13.63 -8.60 11.95
C HIS A 29 14.44 -7.34 11.63
N GLU A 30 13.88 -6.42 10.86
CA GLU A 30 14.52 -5.14 10.53
C GLU A 30 14.81 -4.32 11.79
N ALA A 31 13.82 -4.16 12.68
CA ALA A 31 14.00 -3.46 13.95
C ALA A 31 15.05 -4.12 14.87
N ALA A 32 15.26 -5.43 14.74
CA ALA A 32 16.29 -6.18 15.47
C ALA A 32 17.68 -6.16 14.78
N GLY A 33 17.85 -5.40 13.70
CA GLY A 33 19.09 -5.34 12.93
C GLY A 33 19.42 -6.64 12.20
N LYS A 34 18.41 -7.41 11.82
CA LYS A 34 18.53 -8.68 11.07
C LYS A 34 18.24 -8.54 9.58
N THR A 35 18.06 -7.32 9.10
CA THR A 35 17.79 -7.04 7.70
C THR A 35 18.79 -6.01 7.17
N ASP A 36 19.36 -6.28 6.00
CA ASP A 36 20.12 -5.29 5.23
C ASP A 36 19.28 -4.84 4.04
N VAL A 37 19.05 -3.54 3.90
CA VAL A 37 18.30 -2.95 2.77
C VAL A 37 19.23 -2.04 1.99
N SER A 38 19.46 -2.37 0.71
CA SER A 38 20.26 -1.52 -0.16
C SER A 38 19.48 -0.27 -0.59
N PRO A 39 20.16 0.86 -0.84
CA PRO A 39 19.53 1.99 -1.51
C PRO A 39 18.88 1.56 -2.83
N LYS A 40 17.73 2.15 -3.15
CA LYS A 40 17.04 1.90 -4.42
C LYS A 40 17.90 2.42 -5.58
N TYR A 41 18.20 1.55 -6.53
CA TYR A 41 18.86 1.94 -7.77
C TYR A 41 17.82 2.41 -8.78
N ILE A 42 18.10 3.54 -9.43
CA ILE A 42 17.21 4.13 -10.44
C ILE A 42 18.04 4.40 -11.70
N THR A 43 17.56 3.88 -12.84
CA THR A 43 18.12 4.17 -14.16
C THR A 43 17.03 4.77 -15.03
N GLU A 44 17.21 6.04 -15.40
CA GLU A 44 16.31 6.74 -16.30
C GLU A 44 16.64 6.42 -17.76
N PHE A 45 15.62 6.42 -18.61
CA PHE A 45 15.74 6.24 -20.06
C PHE A 45 14.61 7.01 -20.75
N ASP A 46 14.67 7.15 -22.08
CA ASP A 46 13.63 7.88 -22.81
C ASP A 46 12.25 7.22 -22.65
N GLY A 47 11.28 7.96 -22.14
CA GLY A 47 9.93 7.47 -21.86
C GLY A 47 9.77 6.62 -20.58
N GLY A 48 10.78 6.54 -19.70
CA GLY A 48 10.64 5.72 -18.48
C GLY A 48 11.81 5.71 -17.50
N ALA A 49 11.70 4.82 -16.51
CA ALA A 49 12.78 4.52 -15.58
C ALA A 49 12.65 3.11 -15.01
N MET A 50 13.78 2.42 -14.86
CA MET A 50 13.91 1.14 -14.17
C MET A 50 14.36 1.38 -12.74
N ARG A 51 13.79 0.64 -11.80
CA ARG A 51 14.07 0.74 -10.37
C ARG A 51 14.34 -0.65 -9.81
N MET A 52 15.39 -0.78 -9.02
CA MET A 52 15.77 -2.04 -8.40
C MET A 52 15.96 -1.84 -6.90
N LEU A 53 15.28 -2.68 -6.12
CA LEU A 53 15.43 -2.78 -4.67
C LEU A 53 16.04 -4.13 -4.35
N VAL A 54 16.92 -4.16 -3.35
CA VAL A 54 17.58 -5.38 -2.87
C VAL A 54 17.55 -5.37 -1.35
N ALA A 55 17.13 -6.48 -0.75
CA ALA A 55 17.14 -6.65 0.70
C ALA A 55 17.49 -8.09 1.07
N ALA A 56 18.25 -8.27 2.14
CA ALA A 56 18.54 -9.54 2.78
C ALA A 56 17.92 -9.57 4.16
N ASP A 57 17.07 -10.55 4.44
CA ASP A 57 16.57 -10.85 5.80
C ASP A 57 17.33 -12.08 6.31
N HIS A 58 18.30 -11.83 7.19
CA HIS A 58 19.18 -12.86 7.76
C HIS A 58 18.43 -13.79 8.72
N ALA A 59 17.36 -13.31 9.35
CA ALA A 59 16.55 -14.13 10.24
C ALA A 59 15.62 -15.06 9.46
N ALA A 60 15.07 -14.61 8.34
CA ALA A 60 14.30 -15.44 7.42
C ALA A 60 15.18 -16.33 6.52
N GLY A 61 16.45 -15.97 6.33
CA GLY A 61 17.40 -16.72 5.49
C GLY A 61 17.26 -16.45 4.00
N TYR A 62 16.69 -15.29 3.62
CA TYR A 62 16.40 -14.95 2.22
C TYR A 62 17.02 -13.64 1.79
N LEU A 63 17.49 -13.61 0.54
CA LEU A 63 17.80 -12.40 -0.21
C LEU A 63 16.75 -12.23 -1.29
N ALA A 64 16.22 -11.03 -1.48
CA ALA A 64 15.27 -10.76 -2.55
C ALA A 64 15.68 -9.51 -3.35
N THR A 65 15.42 -9.56 -4.66
CA THR A 65 15.43 -8.35 -5.49
C THR A 65 14.02 -8.08 -5.99
N LYS A 66 13.66 -6.80 -6.07
CA LYS A 66 12.47 -6.33 -6.78
C LYS A 66 12.92 -5.36 -7.86
N ALA A 67 12.69 -5.71 -9.12
CA ALA A 67 12.93 -4.82 -10.24
C ALA A 67 11.60 -4.42 -10.87
N TYR A 68 11.44 -3.13 -11.18
CA TYR A 68 10.26 -2.64 -11.86
C TYR A 68 10.53 -1.41 -12.71
N HIS A 69 9.82 -1.30 -13.82
CA HIS A 69 9.90 -0.16 -14.71
C HIS A 69 8.53 0.26 -15.19
N SER A 70 8.44 1.50 -15.63
CA SER A 70 7.33 2.03 -16.41
C SER A 70 7.90 2.52 -17.73
N ALA A 71 7.33 2.09 -18.85
CA ALA A 71 7.71 2.53 -20.19
C ALA A 71 6.46 2.99 -20.94
N GLY A 72 6.43 4.26 -21.33
CA GLY A 72 5.25 4.87 -21.97
C GLY A 72 3.97 4.66 -21.15
N ASP A 73 2.89 4.28 -21.85
CA ASP A 73 1.56 4.09 -21.27
C ASP A 73 1.28 2.63 -20.85
N ALA A 74 2.26 1.74 -20.93
CA ALA A 74 2.07 0.31 -20.62
C ALA A 74 1.81 0.01 -19.13
N GLY A 75 1.92 1.02 -18.27
CA GLY A 75 1.90 0.87 -16.82
C GLY A 75 3.22 0.31 -16.28
N ALA A 76 3.26 0.06 -14.97
CA ALA A 76 4.43 -0.52 -14.35
C ALA A 76 4.46 -2.05 -14.55
N ARG A 77 5.66 -2.60 -14.75
CA ARG A 77 5.94 -4.03 -14.83
C ARG A 77 6.95 -4.39 -13.76
N TYR A 78 6.75 -5.52 -13.10
CA TYR A 78 7.48 -5.89 -11.90
C TYR A 78 7.95 -7.33 -11.98
N VAL A 79 9.10 -7.61 -11.38
CA VAL A 79 9.56 -8.96 -11.07
C VAL A 79 10.19 -8.96 -9.69
N VAL A 80 9.96 -10.03 -8.94
CA VAL A 80 10.69 -10.31 -7.71
C VAL A 80 11.47 -11.60 -7.89
N THR A 81 12.75 -11.60 -7.52
CA THR A 81 13.55 -12.82 -7.45
C THR A 81 13.92 -13.10 -6.00
N LEU A 82 13.84 -14.38 -5.61
CA LEU A 82 14.13 -14.84 -4.25
C LEU A 82 15.32 -15.80 -4.27
N TYR A 83 16.24 -15.61 -3.34
CA TYR A 83 17.45 -16.40 -3.19
C TYR A 83 17.59 -16.90 -1.74
N SER A 84 18.18 -18.09 -1.58
CA SER A 84 18.60 -18.64 -0.30
C SER A 84 19.91 -17.98 0.14
N LEU A 85 19.96 -17.45 1.37
CA LEU A 85 21.21 -16.95 1.96
C LEU A 85 22.14 -18.09 2.40
N LYS A 86 21.63 -19.31 2.54
CA LYS A 86 22.41 -20.46 2.99
C LYS A 86 23.46 -20.90 1.95
N ASP A 87 23.08 -20.90 0.68
CA ASP A 87 23.86 -21.46 -0.43
C ASP A 87 23.85 -20.57 -1.69
N GLY A 88 23.18 -19.42 -1.66
CA GLY A 88 23.08 -18.50 -2.79
C GLY A 88 22.12 -18.96 -3.89
N ALA A 89 21.40 -20.07 -3.70
CA ALA A 89 20.55 -20.63 -4.74
C ALA A 89 19.38 -19.69 -5.07
N LEU A 90 19.15 -19.44 -6.36
CA LEU A 90 17.91 -18.85 -6.84
C LEU A 90 16.76 -19.83 -6.58
N LEU A 91 15.76 -19.36 -5.81
CA LEU A 91 14.60 -20.14 -5.41
C LEU A 91 13.40 -19.87 -6.30
N ALA A 92 13.12 -18.61 -6.60
CA ALA A 92 11.93 -18.25 -7.35
C ALA A 92 12.06 -16.96 -8.17
N TRP A 93 11.30 -16.91 -9.27
CA TRP A 93 10.87 -15.70 -9.98
C TRP A 93 9.37 -15.54 -9.75
N LEU A 94 8.96 -14.36 -9.30
CA LEU A 94 7.61 -14.11 -8.82
C LEU A 94 7.02 -12.90 -9.54
N ASP A 95 5.72 -12.93 -9.76
CA ASP A 95 4.96 -11.75 -10.18
C ASP A 95 5.10 -10.64 -9.14
N GLY A 96 5.84 -9.60 -9.51
CA GLY A 96 6.13 -8.51 -8.59
C GLY A 96 4.97 -7.53 -8.43
N GLN A 97 3.95 -7.58 -9.29
CA GLN A 97 2.80 -6.70 -9.21
C GLN A 97 1.90 -7.13 -8.06
N LEU A 98 1.53 -8.40 -8.00
CA LEU A 98 0.74 -8.95 -6.90
C LEU A 98 1.46 -8.77 -5.55
N ILE A 99 2.77 -9.07 -5.49
CA ILE A 99 3.56 -8.85 -4.26
C ILE A 99 3.52 -7.39 -3.87
N THR A 100 3.69 -6.46 -4.83
CA THR A 100 3.65 -5.02 -4.55
C THR A 100 2.27 -4.60 -4.06
N ASP A 101 1.20 -5.12 -4.65
CA ASP A 101 -0.17 -4.81 -4.26
C ASP A 101 -0.47 -5.29 -2.84
N LEU A 102 -0.22 -6.56 -2.56
CA LEU A 102 -0.41 -7.17 -1.24
C LEU A 102 0.42 -6.46 -0.16
N ARG A 103 1.74 -6.31 -0.37
CA ARG A 103 2.61 -5.76 0.69
C ARG A 103 2.33 -4.31 1.01
N THR A 104 1.90 -3.52 0.02
CA THR A 104 1.56 -2.09 0.23
C THR A 104 0.25 -1.96 1.02
N GLY A 105 -0.75 -2.78 0.71
CA GLY A 105 -1.96 -2.92 1.54
C GLY A 105 -1.67 -3.42 2.95
N GLY A 106 -0.88 -4.49 3.05
CA GLY A 106 -0.56 -5.15 4.31
C GLY A 106 0.21 -4.25 5.28
N ALA A 107 1.09 -3.36 4.80
CA ALA A 107 1.81 -2.40 5.65
C ALA A 107 0.83 -1.50 6.45
N SER A 108 -0.24 -1.03 5.81
CA SER A 108 -1.31 -0.30 6.50
C SER A 108 -2.04 -1.16 7.54
N GLY A 109 -2.19 -2.46 7.27
CA GLY A 109 -2.80 -3.41 8.20
C GLY A 109 -1.94 -3.64 9.45
N VAL A 110 -0.61 -3.67 9.29
CA VAL A 110 0.32 -3.71 10.43
C VAL A 110 0.11 -2.50 11.33
N MET A 111 -0.01 -1.29 10.74
CA MET A 111 -0.30 -0.08 11.52
C MET A 111 -1.71 -0.09 12.12
N ALA A 112 -2.71 -0.59 11.41
CA ALA A 112 -4.08 -0.72 11.91
C ALA A 112 -4.16 -1.57 13.18
N ARG A 113 -3.38 -2.67 13.28
CA ARG A 113 -3.31 -3.48 14.51
C ARG A 113 -2.81 -2.71 15.73
N LYS A 114 -2.06 -1.62 15.54
CA LYS A 114 -1.54 -0.77 16.62
C LYS A 114 -2.51 0.35 17.01
N VAL A 115 -3.61 0.52 16.28
CA VAL A 115 -4.64 1.53 16.53
C VAL A 115 -5.96 0.81 16.85
N PRO A 116 -6.19 0.40 18.10
CA PRO A 116 -7.43 -0.28 18.46
C PRO A 116 -8.63 0.66 18.33
N ILE A 117 -9.71 0.13 17.76
CA ILE A 117 -11.00 0.81 17.65
C ILE A 117 -12.07 -0.21 18.03
N ASP A 118 -12.83 0.09 19.08
CA ASP A 118 -13.88 -0.80 19.57
C ASP A 118 -15.12 -0.77 18.66
N GLY A 119 -15.76 -1.93 18.52
CA GLY A 119 -17.02 -2.09 17.81
C GLY A 119 -16.89 -2.15 16.29
N VAL A 120 -17.93 -1.66 15.60
CA VAL A 120 -17.99 -1.63 14.14
C VAL A 120 -17.21 -0.44 13.59
N VAL A 121 -16.51 -0.67 12.47
CA VAL A 121 -15.71 0.34 11.79
C VAL A 121 -16.33 0.66 10.43
N THR A 122 -16.33 1.93 10.08
CA THR A 122 -16.61 2.39 8.72
C THR A 122 -15.38 3.06 8.15
N VAL A 123 -15.09 2.81 6.88
CA VAL A 123 -13.84 3.26 6.23
C VAL A 123 -14.11 4.30 5.16
N GLY A 124 -13.39 5.42 5.20
CA GLY A 124 -13.38 6.40 4.11
C GLY A 124 -12.21 6.15 3.15
N ILE A 125 -12.45 6.24 1.85
CA ILE A 125 -11.43 5.93 0.83
C ILE A 125 -11.37 7.03 -0.22
N VAL A 126 -10.17 7.54 -0.46
CA VAL A 126 -9.84 8.41 -1.59
C VAL A 126 -8.97 7.63 -2.57
N GLY A 127 -9.48 7.41 -3.77
CA GLY A 127 -8.91 6.53 -4.79
C GLY A 127 -9.78 5.30 -5.03
N SER A 128 -9.75 4.76 -6.25
CA SER A 128 -10.51 3.55 -6.62
C SER A 128 -9.70 2.60 -7.51
N GLY A 129 -8.36 2.68 -7.42
CA GLY A 129 -7.40 1.80 -8.11
C GLY A 129 -7.07 0.54 -7.31
N ASN A 130 -6.05 -0.22 -7.72
CA ASN A 130 -5.66 -1.46 -7.05
C ASN A 130 -5.27 -1.24 -5.59
N GLN A 131 -4.48 -0.20 -5.31
CA GLN A 131 -4.07 0.11 -3.94
C GLN A 131 -5.27 0.43 -3.05
N ALA A 132 -6.27 1.18 -3.52
CA ALA A 132 -7.49 1.41 -2.74
C ALA A 132 -8.21 0.09 -2.36
N ARG A 133 -8.17 -0.93 -3.23
CA ARG A 133 -8.76 -2.25 -2.93
C ARG A 133 -7.94 -2.96 -1.85
N MET A 134 -6.62 -3.01 -2.02
CA MET A 134 -5.71 -3.62 -1.04
C MET A 134 -5.79 -2.95 0.33
N GLN A 135 -5.95 -1.62 0.38
CA GLN A 135 -6.15 -0.88 1.62
C GLN A 135 -7.46 -1.28 2.31
N LEU A 136 -8.58 -1.35 1.58
CA LEU A 136 -9.86 -1.77 2.17
C LEU A 136 -9.83 -3.23 2.64
N GLU A 137 -9.23 -4.14 1.87
CA GLU A 137 -9.04 -5.54 2.28
C GLU A 137 -8.18 -5.65 3.54
N SER A 138 -7.09 -4.89 3.61
CA SER A 138 -6.19 -4.84 4.76
C SER A 138 -6.89 -4.36 6.03
N LEU A 139 -7.66 -3.27 5.92
CA LEU A 139 -8.43 -2.74 7.03
C LEU A 139 -9.55 -3.70 7.47
N ALA A 140 -10.22 -4.38 6.53
CA ALA A 140 -11.23 -5.40 6.83
C ALA A 140 -10.64 -6.68 7.43
N ALA A 141 -9.36 -6.98 7.19
CA ALA A 141 -8.68 -8.12 7.81
C ALA A 141 -8.37 -7.88 9.30
N VAL A 142 -8.31 -6.60 9.73
CA VAL A 142 -7.95 -6.17 11.10
C VAL A 142 -9.17 -5.73 11.90
N TYR A 143 -10.08 -4.95 11.31
CA TYR A 143 -11.25 -4.39 11.98
C TYR A 143 -12.54 -5.08 11.56
N ASN A 144 -13.58 -4.99 12.40
CA ASN A 144 -14.95 -5.34 12.02
C ASN A 144 -15.56 -4.25 11.13
N VAL A 145 -15.15 -4.22 9.86
CA VAL A 145 -15.63 -3.22 8.89
C VAL A 145 -17.04 -3.60 8.41
N THR A 146 -18.00 -2.69 8.53
CA THR A 146 -19.39 -2.92 8.08
C THR A 146 -19.78 -2.09 6.87
N ALA A 147 -19.10 -0.96 6.64
CA ALA A 147 -19.32 -0.12 5.48
C ALA A 147 -18.08 0.68 5.06
N ALA A 148 -18.04 1.07 3.79
CA ALA A 148 -17.04 1.99 3.26
C ALA A 148 -17.64 3.01 2.28
N SER A 149 -17.08 4.22 2.26
CA SER A 149 -17.35 5.24 1.26
C SER A 149 -16.11 5.49 0.41
N VAL A 150 -16.29 5.60 -0.91
CA VAL A 150 -15.18 5.78 -1.85
C VAL A 150 -15.40 6.98 -2.76
N TRP A 151 -14.35 7.75 -2.99
CA TRP A 151 -14.32 8.76 -4.04
C TRP A 151 -13.06 8.64 -4.89
N SER A 152 -13.20 8.88 -6.19
CA SER A 152 -12.15 9.14 -7.16
C SER A 152 -12.77 9.99 -8.28
N PRO A 153 -12.03 10.66 -9.16
CA PRO A 153 -12.64 11.54 -10.17
C PRO A 153 -13.52 10.81 -11.21
N THR A 154 -13.13 9.60 -11.60
CA THR A 154 -13.79 8.84 -12.67
C THR A 154 -14.93 7.97 -12.13
N ALA A 155 -16.18 8.31 -12.48
CA ALA A 155 -17.38 7.60 -11.99
C ALA A 155 -17.35 6.09 -12.26
N ALA A 156 -17.05 5.69 -13.50
CA ALA A 156 -16.95 4.28 -13.87
C ALA A 156 -15.96 3.48 -13.01
N ASN A 157 -14.84 4.10 -12.60
CA ASN A 157 -13.85 3.45 -11.72
C ASN A 157 -14.38 3.31 -10.29
N ARG A 158 -15.17 4.28 -9.79
CA ARG A 158 -15.83 4.20 -8.49
C ARG A 158 -16.90 3.12 -8.49
N ASP A 159 -17.73 3.08 -9.52
CA ASP A 159 -18.84 2.12 -9.62
C ASP A 159 -18.31 0.68 -9.68
N LYS A 160 -17.24 0.45 -10.46
CA LYS A 160 -16.52 -0.82 -10.49
C LYS A 160 -15.97 -1.20 -9.12
N PHE A 161 -15.31 -0.26 -8.42
CA PHE A 161 -14.80 -0.48 -7.07
C PHE A 161 -15.92 -0.85 -6.09
N VAL A 162 -17.04 -0.12 -6.12
CA VAL A 162 -18.20 -0.36 -5.25
C VAL A 162 -18.74 -1.77 -5.44
N GLN A 163 -18.95 -2.19 -6.69
CA GLN A 163 -19.46 -3.53 -7.00
C GLN A 163 -18.50 -4.62 -6.54
N GLU A 164 -17.23 -4.53 -6.95
CA GLU A 164 -16.21 -5.54 -6.63
C GLU A 164 -16.00 -5.68 -5.12
N MET A 165 -15.81 -4.57 -4.42
CA MET A 165 -15.46 -4.60 -3.00
C MET A 165 -16.66 -4.93 -2.11
N SER A 166 -17.88 -4.52 -2.49
CA SER A 166 -19.09 -4.95 -1.76
C SER A 166 -19.26 -6.46 -1.84
N GLN A 167 -19.09 -7.03 -3.05
CA GLN A 167 -19.22 -8.47 -3.25
C GLN A 167 -18.10 -9.25 -2.56
N LYS A 168 -16.85 -8.82 -2.72
CA LYS A 168 -15.67 -9.53 -2.19
C LYS A 168 -15.65 -9.58 -0.67
N LEU A 169 -16.05 -8.49 -0.01
CA LEU A 169 -15.98 -8.38 1.46
C LEU A 169 -17.32 -8.64 2.16
N GLY A 170 -18.43 -8.67 1.42
CA GLY A 170 -19.76 -8.80 2.02
C GLY A 170 -20.17 -7.60 2.88
N ILE A 171 -19.69 -6.40 2.55
CA ILE A 171 -19.96 -5.14 3.28
C ILE A 171 -20.66 -4.12 2.37
N LYS A 172 -21.25 -3.09 2.96
CA LYS A 172 -21.82 -1.98 2.19
C LYS A 172 -20.72 -1.03 1.70
N VAL A 173 -20.43 -1.00 0.40
CA VAL A 173 -19.59 0.05 -0.20
C VAL A 173 -20.46 1.04 -0.98
N SER A 174 -20.19 2.34 -0.86
CA SER A 174 -20.94 3.38 -1.57
C SER A 174 -20.03 4.44 -2.18
N ALA A 175 -20.37 4.92 -3.38
CA ALA A 175 -19.69 6.05 -3.99
C ALA A 175 -20.10 7.36 -3.30
N ALA A 176 -19.12 8.18 -2.93
CA ALA A 176 -19.33 9.52 -2.40
C ALA A 176 -19.26 10.58 -3.51
N ALA A 177 -19.89 11.73 -3.27
CA ALA A 177 -19.94 12.84 -4.23
C ALA A 177 -18.63 13.64 -4.33
N SER A 178 -17.84 13.67 -3.25
CA SER A 178 -16.55 14.37 -3.16
C SER A 178 -15.56 13.59 -2.30
N ALA A 179 -14.26 13.94 -2.39
CA ALA A 179 -13.23 13.37 -1.52
C ALA A 179 -13.55 13.64 -0.04
N GLU A 180 -13.98 14.86 0.29
CA GLU A 180 -14.43 15.23 1.64
C GLU A 180 -15.58 14.34 2.12
N ALA A 181 -16.63 14.18 1.30
CA ALA A 181 -17.77 13.35 1.66
C ALA A 181 -17.41 11.86 1.82
N ALA A 182 -16.32 11.41 1.19
CA ALA A 182 -15.84 10.04 1.36
C ALA A 182 -15.15 9.80 2.70
N VAL A 183 -14.56 10.83 3.33
CA VAL A 183 -13.70 10.66 4.52
C VAL A 183 -14.28 11.26 5.79
N ARG A 184 -15.13 12.28 5.67
CA ARG A 184 -15.67 13.01 6.82
C ARG A 184 -16.49 12.09 7.72
N GLY A 185 -16.16 12.08 9.01
CA GLY A 185 -16.84 11.27 10.03
C GLY A 185 -16.35 9.82 10.14
N HIS A 186 -15.40 9.39 9.31
CA HIS A 186 -14.79 8.07 9.43
C HIS A 186 -13.63 8.08 10.43
N LYS A 187 -13.58 7.04 11.28
CA LYS A 187 -12.45 6.83 12.20
C LYS A 187 -11.21 6.24 11.50
N VAL A 188 -11.40 5.63 10.33
CA VAL A 188 -10.35 5.01 9.54
C VAL A 188 -10.46 5.50 8.11
N VAL A 189 -9.38 6.06 7.58
CA VAL A 189 -9.34 6.63 6.24
C VAL A 189 -8.13 6.09 5.48
N ALA A 190 -8.30 5.75 4.20
CA ALA A 190 -7.22 5.39 3.30
C ALA A 190 -7.18 6.34 2.11
N ALA A 191 -6.00 6.90 1.82
CA ALA A 191 -5.72 7.66 0.62
C ALA A 191 -4.79 6.83 -0.28
N ALA A 192 -5.29 6.50 -1.47
CA ALA A 192 -4.65 5.62 -2.46
C ALA A 192 -5.01 6.07 -3.90
N SER A 193 -4.90 7.36 -4.13
CA SER A 193 -5.08 8.07 -5.38
C SER A 193 -3.78 8.13 -6.19
N SER A 194 -3.91 8.30 -7.50
CA SER A 194 -2.79 8.55 -8.41
C SER A 194 -2.67 10.04 -8.75
N ALA A 195 -2.93 10.90 -7.77
CA ALA A 195 -2.93 12.35 -7.96
C ALA A 195 -1.57 12.82 -8.49
N ARG A 196 -1.61 13.72 -9.48
CA ARG A 196 -0.42 14.34 -10.08
C ARG A 196 -0.46 15.82 -9.75
N GLY A 197 0.66 16.33 -9.26
CA GLY A 197 0.82 17.72 -8.85
C GLY A 197 0.78 17.91 -7.34
N LYS A 198 0.90 19.17 -6.93
CA LYS A 198 1.03 19.57 -5.52
C LYS A 198 -0.31 19.84 -4.83
N GLU A 199 -1.41 19.87 -5.57
CA GLU A 199 -2.73 20.12 -4.98
C GLU A 199 -3.20 18.84 -4.27
N PRO A 200 -3.37 18.86 -2.94
CA PRO A 200 -3.75 17.69 -2.18
C PRO A 200 -5.20 17.31 -2.47
N VAL A 201 -5.46 16.01 -2.57
CA VAL A 201 -6.81 15.46 -2.80
C VAL A 201 -7.57 15.30 -1.49
N LEU A 202 -6.85 15.06 -0.39
CA LEU A 202 -7.40 14.93 0.95
C LEU A 202 -6.81 16.00 1.86
N ARG A 203 -7.67 16.65 2.66
CA ARG A 203 -7.27 17.71 3.59
C ARG A 203 -7.47 17.29 5.04
N GLY A 204 -6.55 17.70 5.91
CA GLY A 204 -6.56 17.36 7.34
C GLY A 204 -7.82 17.87 8.07
N GLU A 205 -8.35 19.02 7.67
CA GLU A 205 -9.59 19.58 8.21
C GLU A 205 -10.83 18.69 8.02
N TRP A 206 -10.79 17.72 7.11
CA TRP A 206 -11.88 16.76 6.89
C TRP A 206 -11.81 15.56 7.84
N LEU A 207 -10.68 15.36 8.50
CA LEU A 207 -10.35 14.19 9.31
C LEU A 207 -10.65 14.38 10.81
N ALA A 208 -11.54 15.30 11.16
CA ALA A 208 -11.97 15.48 12.55
C ALA A 208 -12.48 14.14 13.13
N GLY A 209 -11.84 13.65 14.19
CA GLY A 209 -12.17 12.39 14.84
C GLY A 209 -11.60 11.13 14.17
N CYS A 210 -10.82 11.28 13.08
CA CYS A 210 -10.08 10.19 12.47
C CYS A 210 -9.02 9.66 13.46
N ARG A 211 -8.91 8.33 13.54
CA ARG A 211 -7.98 7.60 14.41
C ARG A 211 -6.79 7.05 13.64
N LEU A 212 -7.00 6.71 12.36
CA LEU A 212 -5.98 6.17 11.47
C LEU A 212 -6.17 6.70 10.05
N LEU A 213 -5.14 7.37 9.54
CA LEU A 213 -5.00 7.72 8.13
C LEU A 213 -3.89 6.85 7.51
N CYS A 214 -4.22 6.08 6.48
CA CYS A 214 -3.28 5.35 5.66
C CYS A 214 -3.08 6.08 4.33
N ALA A 215 -2.04 6.91 4.22
CA ALA A 215 -1.68 7.61 2.98
C ALA A 215 -0.59 6.82 2.23
N VAL A 216 -0.91 6.35 1.02
CA VAL A 216 -0.05 5.43 0.25
C VAL A 216 0.14 5.83 -1.21
N GLY A 217 -0.50 6.91 -1.66
CA GLY A 217 -0.58 7.27 -3.08
C GLY A 217 0.69 7.85 -3.69
N ASN A 218 1.65 8.34 -2.89
CA ASN A 218 2.79 9.06 -3.43
C ASN A 218 4.18 8.66 -2.94
N THR A 219 5.05 8.38 -3.92
CA THR A 219 6.50 8.19 -3.71
C THR A 219 7.31 9.12 -4.62
N ARG A 220 6.75 10.28 -5.01
CA ARG A 220 7.42 11.29 -5.85
C ARG A 220 7.38 12.66 -5.18
N LYS A 221 8.56 13.29 -5.05
CA LYS A 221 8.71 14.62 -4.42
C LYS A 221 7.83 15.72 -5.01
N ALA A 222 7.49 15.61 -6.29
CA ALA A 222 6.74 16.65 -6.99
C ALA A 222 5.24 16.63 -6.67
N PHE A 223 4.75 15.56 -6.03
CA PHE A 223 3.33 15.30 -5.90
C PHE A 223 2.92 15.14 -4.43
N ALA A 224 1.69 15.55 -4.11
CA ALA A 224 1.09 15.41 -2.79
C ALA A 224 -0.30 14.79 -2.92
N GLU A 225 -0.62 13.82 -2.08
CA GLU A 225 -1.96 13.24 -1.99
C GLU A 225 -2.73 13.85 -0.82
N ILE A 226 -2.04 14.07 0.30
CA ILE A 226 -2.58 14.71 1.50
C ILE A 226 -1.91 16.06 1.76
N ASP A 227 -2.61 16.95 2.46
CA ASP A 227 -2.04 18.23 2.85
C ASP A 227 -1.16 18.13 4.12
N ALA A 228 -0.33 19.15 4.33
CA ALA A 228 0.55 19.22 5.49
C ALA A 228 -0.22 19.25 6.84
N GLN A 229 -1.52 19.58 6.84
CA GLN A 229 -2.33 19.55 8.06
C GLN A 229 -2.54 18.12 8.56
N CYS A 230 -2.65 17.14 7.66
CA CYS A 230 -2.75 15.73 8.03
C CYS A 230 -1.57 15.28 8.92
N PHE A 231 -0.36 15.79 8.66
CA PHE A 231 0.82 15.51 9.47
C PHE A 231 0.86 16.32 10.76
N ARG A 232 0.53 17.62 10.70
CA ARG A 232 0.57 18.50 11.88
C ARG A 232 -0.39 18.07 12.98
N ASP A 233 -1.57 17.58 12.59
CA ASP A 233 -2.63 17.20 13.54
C ASP A 233 -2.46 15.73 14.01
N ALA A 234 -1.52 14.98 13.43
CA ALA A 234 -1.27 13.60 13.79
C ALA A 234 -0.50 13.48 15.12
N MET A 235 -0.96 12.59 16.00
CA MET A 235 -0.22 12.22 17.21
C MET A 235 1.05 11.41 16.89
N LEU A 236 1.02 10.64 15.80
CA LEU A 236 2.12 9.80 15.34
C LEU A 236 2.11 9.75 13.82
N VAL A 237 3.27 9.99 13.21
CA VAL A 237 3.53 9.73 11.80
C VAL A 237 4.46 8.53 11.73
N ALA A 238 4.05 7.48 11.03
CA ALA A 238 4.82 6.26 10.86
C ALA A 238 5.15 6.06 9.37
N ALA A 239 6.39 5.72 9.10
CA ALA A 239 6.87 5.25 7.81
C ALA A 239 7.76 4.03 8.06
N ASP A 240 7.83 3.12 7.10
CA ASP A 240 8.70 1.94 7.16
C ASP A 240 10.18 2.33 7.10
N SER A 241 10.51 3.47 6.47
CA SER A 241 11.86 4.00 6.40
C SER A 241 11.90 5.51 6.57
N ALA A 242 12.96 6.01 7.22
CA ALA A 242 13.28 7.45 7.24
C ALA A 242 13.49 8.00 5.82
N HIS A 243 13.82 7.15 4.85
CA HIS A 243 13.96 7.54 3.45
C HIS A 243 12.66 8.08 2.83
N ALA A 244 11.49 7.78 3.42
CA ALA A 244 10.21 8.29 2.94
C ALA A 244 10.20 9.82 2.78
N GLN A 245 10.86 10.56 3.69
CA GLN A 245 11.00 12.03 3.63
C GLN A 245 11.77 12.53 2.40
N HIS A 246 12.55 11.66 1.77
CA HIS A 246 13.27 11.97 0.54
C HIS A 246 12.50 11.55 -0.72
N GLU A 247 11.34 10.91 -0.61
CA GLU A 247 10.59 10.44 -1.77
C GLU A 247 9.17 10.98 -1.82
N ALA A 248 8.47 11.06 -0.69
CA ALA A 248 7.11 11.55 -0.59
C ALA A 248 7.12 13.09 -0.57
N GLY A 249 6.48 13.73 -1.54
CA GLY A 249 6.42 15.20 -1.61
C GLY A 249 5.52 15.87 -0.57
N GLU A 250 4.74 15.06 0.16
CA GLU A 250 3.80 15.50 1.19
C GLU A 250 4.38 15.52 2.61
N MET A 251 5.53 14.86 2.82
CA MET A 251 6.29 14.87 4.07
C MET A 251 7.31 16.01 4.10
#